data_AF-A0A539E436-F1
#
_entry.id   AF-A0A539E436-F1
#
_cell.length_a   1.000
_cell.length_b   1.000
_cell.length_c   1.000
_cell.angle_alpha   90.00
_cell.angle_beta   90.00
_cell.angle_gamma   90.00
#
_symmetry.space_group_name_H-M   'P 1'
#
loop_
_entity.id
_entity.type
_entity.pdbx_description
1 polymer ?
#
loop_
_entity_poly.entity_id
_entity_poly.type
_entity_poly.pdbx_seq_one_letter_code
_entity_poly.pdbx_strand_id
1 'polypeptide(L)'
;MIAATSTNLIGGGILALLASGGLAFLAWRSRRILQAIEATPTTPIGRIKLPGYYEVKGKVLCDNPLSTDEVQDVVHDSDGHHRTRNHTEVVEDKEESCTFQLQDKTGTLGVLPTGATFEGSEALKSREGRTDSAWKAERAAAMGRHAREHKGSRTTVTSIPVGRQVYAIGAVQSLRNGLFLQRDEAEGRPFLVSVKSESELVDSYGRGATWTLAGAFGCLLLGLGLIVAGLVGR
;
A
#
# COMPACT_ATOMS: atom_id res chain seq x y z
N MET A 1 37.25 18.32 20.70
CA MET A 1 35.86 18.55 20.26
C MET A 1 35.62 18.32 18.76
N ILE A 2 36.64 18.32 17.89
CA ILE A 2 36.48 18.24 16.42
C ILE A 2 36.19 16.81 15.91
N ALA A 3 36.57 15.75 16.64
CA ALA A 3 36.36 14.36 16.22
C ALA A 3 34.89 13.88 16.29
N ALA A 4 34.03 14.55 17.07
CA ALA A 4 32.62 14.17 17.18
C ALA A 4 31.78 14.64 15.97
N THR A 5 32.22 15.69 15.27
CA THR A 5 31.49 16.28 14.14
C THR A 5 31.68 15.50 12.84
N SER A 6 32.85 14.92 12.59
CA SER A 6 33.10 14.16 11.34
C SER A 6 32.28 12.87 11.27
N THR A 7 32.16 12.13 12.37
CA THR A 7 31.40 10.87 12.44
C THR A 7 29.92 11.09 12.18
N ASN A 8 29.35 12.20 12.68
CA ASN A 8 27.96 12.57 12.43
C ASN A 8 27.70 12.92 10.96
N LEU A 9 28.65 13.59 10.29
CA LEU A 9 28.54 13.93 8.87
C LEU A 9 28.54 12.68 7.98
N ILE A 10 29.44 11.72 8.25
CA ILE A 10 29.48 10.45 7.51
C ILE A 10 28.19 9.65 7.74
N GLY A 11 27.71 9.57 9.00
CA GLY A 11 26.46 8.90 9.33
C GLY A 11 25.24 9.51 8.63
N GLY A 12 25.14 10.84 8.62
CA GLY A 12 24.09 11.56 7.89
C GLY A 12 24.15 11.32 6.37
N GLY A 13 25.37 11.26 5.82
CA GLY A 13 25.57 10.96 4.41
C GLY A 13 25.09 9.57 4.01
N ILE A 14 25.38 8.54 4.80
CA ILE A 14 24.90 7.17 4.56
C ILE A 14 23.37 7.10 4.59
N LEU A 15 22.73 7.75 5.57
CA LEU A 15 21.26 7.80 5.65
C LEU A 15 20.64 8.46 4.42
N ALA A 16 21.23 9.54 3.93
CA ALA A 16 20.76 10.21 2.71
C ALA A 16 20.92 9.31 1.46
N LEU A 17 21.99 8.52 1.36
CA LEU A 17 22.14 7.54 0.28
C LEU A 17 21.10 6.42 0.34
N LEU A 18 20.77 5.90 1.52
CA LEU A 18 19.71 4.92 1.70
C LEU A 18 18.34 5.48 1.31
N ALA A 19 18.05 6.72 1.71
CA ALA A 19 16.83 7.43 1.30
C ALA A 19 16.76 7.59 -0.23
N SER A 20 17.87 7.96 -0.88
CA SER A 20 17.96 8.02 -2.34
C SER A 20 17.64 6.67 -2.99
N GLY A 21 18.18 5.57 -2.47
CA GLY A 21 17.90 4.22 -2.98
C GLY A 21 16.42 3.85 -2.87
N GLY A 22 15.79 4.14 -1.72
CA GLY A 22 14.36 3.93 -1.51
C GLY A 22 13.48 4.74 -2.48
N LEU A 23 13.79 6.03 -2.66
CA LEU A 23 13.08 6.90 -3.61
C LEU A 23 13.26 6.42 -5.05
N ALA A 24 14.48 6.03 -5.45
CA ALA A 24 14.73 5.49 -6.78
C ALA A 24 13.92 4.21 -7.06
N PHE A 25 13.81 3.31 -6.08
CA PHE A 25 12.98 2.11 -6.18
C PHE A 25 11.48 2.45 -6.36
N LEU A 26 10.96 3.41 -5.60
CA LEU A 26 9.58 3.86 -5.74
C LEU A 26 9.30 4.51 -7.12
N ALA A 27 10.25 5.30 -7.62
CA ALA A 27 10.17 5.88 -8.96
C ALA A 27 10.19 4.79 -10.05
N TRP A 28 11.04 3.77 -9.92
CA TRP A 28 11.08 2.62 -10.82
C TRP A 28 9.76 1.83 -10.81
N ARG A 29 9.22 1.53 -9.63
CA ARG A 29 7.93 0.84 -9.48
C ARG A 29 6.80 1.61 -10.18
N SER A 30 6.74 2.92 -9.94
CA SER A 30 5.72 3.80 -10.54
C SER A 30 5.82 3.83 -12.06
N ARG A 31 7.04 3.89 -12.61
CA ARG A 31 7.28 3.82 -14.06
C ARG A 31 6.87 2.50 -14.68
N ARG A 32 7.09 1.36 -14.01
CA ARG A 32 6.65 0.06 -14.52
C ARG A 32 5.13 -0.04 -14.63
N ILE A 33 4.40 0.54 -13.68
CA ILE A 33 2.94 0.63 -13.75
C ILE A 33 2.53 1.51 -14.94
N LEU A 34 3.11 2.70 -15.07
CA LEU A 34 2.81 3.62 -16.17
C LEU A 34 3.08 2.99 -17.55
N GLN A 35 4.23 2.31 -17.72
CA GLN A 35 4.54 1.58 -18.94
C GLN A 35 3.55 0.46 -19.24
N ALA A 36 3.06 -0.26 -18.23
CA ALA A 36 2.07 -1.31 -18.43
C ALA A 36 0.72 -0.73 -18.89
N ILE A 37 0.30 0.40 -18.32
CA ILE A 37 -0.91 1.13 -18.74
C ILE A 37 -0.76 1.61 -20.18
N GLU A 38 0.32 2.33 -20.50
CA GLU A 38 0.53 2.88 -21.86
C GLU A 38 0.69 1.80 -22.94
N ALA A 39 1.29 0.66 -22.61
CA ALA A 39 1.54 -0.42 -23.57
C ALA A 39 0.34 -1.33 -23.80
N THR A 40 -0.70 -1.27 -22.95
CA THR A 40 -1.81 -2.24 -22.97
C THR A 40 -3.12 -1.53 -23.29
N PRO A 41 -3.64 -1.62 -24.51
CA PRO A 41 -4.90 -0.96 -24.84
C PRO A 41 -6.09 -1.59 -24.08
N THR A 42 -7.05 -0.75 -23.67
CA THR A 42 -8.31 -1.23 -23.07
C THR A 42 -9.00 -2.23 -24.01
N THR A 43 -9.21 -3.45 -23.53
CA THR A 43 -9.85 -4.53 -24.27
C THR A 43 -11.26 -4.78 -23.71
N PRO A 44 -12.31 -4.76 -24.56
CA PRO A 44 -13.64 -5.20 -24.13
C PRO A 44 -13.62 -6.64 -23.66
N ILE A 45 -14.30 -6.95 -22.55
CA ILE A 45 -14.20 -8.25 -21.87
C ILE A 45 -14.53 -9.41 -22.81
N GLY A 46 -15.57 -9.29 -23.64
CA GLY A 46 -15.99 -10.32 -24.60
C GLY A 46 -15.01 -10.55 -25.76
N ARG A 47 -13.92 -9.77 -25.86
CA ARG A 47 -12.87 -9.92 -26.89
C ARG A 47 -11.57 -10.50 -26.34
N ILE A 48 -11.50 -10.80 -25.04
CA ILE A 48 -10.31 -11.36 -24.40
C ILE A 48 -10.01 -12.75 -24.96
N LYS A 49 -8.74 -13.00 -25.31
CA LYS A 49 -8.23 -14.30 -25.75
C LYS A 49 -7.17 -14.80 -24.78
N LEU A 50 -7.05 -16.12 -24.62
CA LEU A 50 -6.06 -16.71 -23.73
C LEU A 50 -4.82 -17.24 -24.47
N PRO A 51 -3.65 -17.25 -23.81
CA PRO A 51 -3.29 -16.44 -22.64
C PRO A 51 -3.05 -14.97 -23.04
N GLY A 52 -3.05 -14.05 -22.07
CA GLY A 52 -2.62 -12.68 -22.36
C GLY A 52 -2.70 -11.73 -21.17
N TYR A 53 -2.18 -10.54 -21.39
CA TYR A 53 -2.19 -9.44 -20.43
C TYR A 53 -3.09 -8.33 -20.97
N TYR A 54 -4.08 -7.95 -20.17
CA TYR A 54 -5.19 -7.13 -20.64
C TYR A 54 -5.50 -6.01 -19.66
N GLU A 55 -5.80 -4.85 -20.22
CA GLU A 55 -6.47 -3.77 -19.53
C GLU A 55 -7.98 -3.89 -19.77
N VAL A 56 -8.78 -3.81 -18.70
CA VAL A 56 -10.23 -3.89 -18.75
C VAL A 56 -10.86 -2.81 -17.88
N LYS A 57 -12.06 -2.38 -18.27
CA LYS A 57 -12.89 -1.44 -17.51
C LYS A 57 -14.27 -2.05 -17.35
N GLY A 58 -14.72 -2.26 -16.12
CA GLY A 58 -16.04 -2.83 -15.85
C GLY A 58 -16.67 -2.33 -14.56
N LYS A 59 -17.98 -2.54 -14.41
CA LYS A 59 -18.69 -2.40 -13.14
C LYS A 59 -18.39 -3.60 -12.26
N VAL A 60 -18.13 -3.36 -10.99
CA VAL A 60 -17.88 -4.41 -10.00
C VAL A 60 -19.17 -5.13 -9.64
N LEU A 61 -19.17 -6.45 -9.75
CA LEU A 61 -20.19 -7.34 -9.22
C LEU A 61 -19.53 -8.24 -8.17
N CYS A 62 -20.15 -8.38 -7.00
CA CYS A 62 -19.64 -9.26 -5.95
C CYS A 62 -20.83 -9.91 -5.26
N ASP A 63 -20.87 -11.24 -5.27
CA ASP A 63 -21.97 -12.01 -4.68
C ASP A 63 -21.90 -12.03 -3.15
N ASN A 64 -20.67 -12.02 -2.61
CA ASN A 64 -20.39 -12.05 -1.18
C ASN A 64 -19.43 -10.89 -0.83
N PRO A 65 -19.90 -9.63 -0.80
CA PRO A 65 -19.06 -8.51 -0.40
C PRO A 65 -18.63 -8.70 1.06
N LEU A 66 -17.36 -8.39 1.35
CA LEU A 66 -16.89 -8.37 2.73
C LEU A 66 -17.62 -7.24 3.46
N SER A 67 -18.36 -7.58 4.51
CA SER A 67 -18.91 -6.59 5.44
C SER A 67 -17.85 -6.33 6.50
N THR A 68 -17.42 -5.09 6.65
CA THR A 68 -16.71 -4.66 7.86
C THR A 68 -17.71 -3.95 8.73
N ASP A 69 -17.85 -4.38 9.98
CA ASP A 69 -18.56 -3.58 10.98
C ASP A 69 -17.71 -2.32 11.24
N GLU A 70 -18.26 -1.14 10.95
CA GLU A 70 -17.60 0.13 11.23
C GLU A 70 -17.63 0.39 12.74
N VAL A 71 -16.54 0.06 13.44
CA VAL A 71 -16.38 0.40 14.86
C VAL A 71 -15.85 1.83 14.97
N GLN A 72 -16.72 2.75 15.35
CA GLN A 72 -16.39 4.16 15.56
C GLN A 72 -16.10 4.41 17.06
N ASP A 73 -14.83 4.42 17.43
CA ASP A 73 -14.41 4.76 18.80
C ASP A 73 -14.28 6.30 18.96
N VAL A 74 -15.17 6.91 19.75
CA VAL A 74 -15.06 8.31 20.17
C VAL A 74 -14.29 8.37 21.49
N VAL A 75 -13.04 8.85 21.45
CA VAL A 75 -12.23 9.05 22.65
C VAL A 75 -12.40 10.49 23.15
N HIS A 76 -12.85 10.64 24.39
CA HIS A 76 -12.78 11.91 25.12
C HIS A 76 -11.58 11.88 26.08
N ASP A 77 -10.74 12.90 25.97
CA ASP A 77 -9.65 13.14 26.91
C ASP A 77 -10.13 14.17 27.94
N SER A 78 -10.16 13.74 29.19
CA SER A 78 -10.28 14.59 30.36
C SER A 78 -8.96 14.49 31.13
N ASP A 79 -8.24 15.60 31.22
CA ASP A 79 -7.11 15.84 32.13
C ASP A 79 -5.68 15.61 31.60
N GLY A 80 -5.21 16.60 30.83
CA GLY A 80 -4.06 17.40 31.23
C GLY A 80 -2.78 16.68 31.68
N HIS A 81 -2.09 16.04 30.73
CA HIS A 81 -0.68 15.61 30.72
C HIS A 81 -0.36 14.14 31.06
N HIS A 82 -0.08 13.38 30.00
CA HIS A 82 0.67 12.12 30.05
C HIS A 82 1.75 12.07 28.95
N ARG A 83 3.00 11.65 29.28
CA ARG A 83 4.02 11.29 28.28
C ARG A 83 3.81 9.86 27.81
N THR A 84 3.18 9.71 26.65
CA THR A 84 3.01 8.42 25.98
C THR A 84 4.25 8.07 25.15
N ARG A 85 4.91 6.93 25.42
CA ARG A 85 5.79 6.28 24.43
C ARG A 85 4.95 5.34 23.58
N ASN A 86 4.79 5.66 22.30
CA ASN A 86 4.14 4.76 21.35
C ASN A 86 5.19 3.72 20.88
N HIS A 87 4.96 2.46 21.17
CA HIS A 87 5.66 1.33 20.55
C HIS A 87 4.65 0.62 19.64
N THR A 88 4.98 0.53 18.35
CA THR A 88 4.17 -0.19 17.37
C THR A 88 4.90 -1.49 17.06
N GLU A 89 4.29 -2.60 17.45
CA GLU A 89 4.73 -3.94 17.11
C GLU A 89 3.66 -4.56 16.21
N VAL A 90 4.06 -5.09 15.05
CA VAL A 90 3.13 -5.79 14.16
C VAL A 90 2.94 -7.19 14.75
N VAL A 91 1.81 -7.40 15.40
CA VAL A 91 1.47 -8.67 16.06
C VAL A 91 1.01 -9.71 15.04
N GLU A 92 0.31 -9.28 13.99
CA GLU A 92 -0.25 -10.14 12.97
C GLU A 92 -0.47 -9.33 11.68
N ASP A 93 -0.08 -9.89 10.54
CA ASP A 93 -0.36 -9.35 9.21
C ASP A 93 -1.22 -10.38 8.46
N LYS A 94 -2.50 -10.05 8.29
CA LYS A 94 -3.49 -10.93 7.65
C LYS A 94 -4.15 -10.19 6.51
N GLU A 95 -3.95 -10.69 5.30
CA GLU A 95 -4.61 -10.19 4.09
C GLU A 95 -5.82 -11.07 3.79
N GLU A 96 -7.02 -10.50 3.94
CA GLU A 96 -8.26 -11.12 3.48
C GLU A 96 -8.77 -10.38 2.25
N SER A 97 -9.17 -11.13 1.22
CA SER A 97 -9.66 -10.56 -0.02
C SER A 97 -10.76 -11.44 -0.60
N CYS A 98 -11.77 -10.82 -1.22
CA CYS A 98 -12.86 -11.53 -1.88
C CYS A 98 -12.72 -11.46 -3.41
N THR A 99 -13.00 -12.58 -4.07
CA THR A 99 -13.11 -12.62 -5.53
C THR A 99 -14.34 -11.81 -5.96
N PHE A 100 -14.20 -11.02 -7.02
CA PHE A 100 -15.30 -10.26 -7.61
C PHE A 100 -15.26 -10.37 -9.13
N GLN A 101 -16.31 -9.90 -9.80
CA GLN A 101 -16.40 -9.88 -11.26
C GLN A 101 -16.42 -8.43 -11.74
N LEU A 102 -15.85 -8.21 -12.92
CA LEU A 102 -16.03 -6.99 -13.69
C LEU A 102 -17.00 -7.27 -14.83
N GLN A 103 -17.98 -6.40 -15.01
CA GLN A 103 -18.96 -6.48 -16.09
C GLN A 103 -18.87 -5.24 -16.98
N ASP A 104 -18.77 -5.46 -18.29
CA ASP A 104 -18.96 -4.42 -19.30
C ASP A 104 -20.13 -4.78 -20.23
N LYS A 105 -20.27 -4.06 -21.35
CA LYS A 105 -21.35 -4.33 -22.32
C LYS A 105 -21.18 -5.64 -23.09
N THR A 106 -20.02 -6.26 -22.99
CA THR A 106 -19.59 -7.39 -23.83
C THR A 106 -19.42 -8.70 -23.04
N GLY A 107 -19.30 -8.64 -21.72
CA GLY A 107 -19.26 -9.84 -20.89
C GLY A 107 -18.90 -9.58 -19.42
N THR A 108 -18.56 -10.67 -18.73
CA THR A 108 -18.06 -10.67 -17.35
C THR A 108 -16.68 -11.31 -17.28
N LEU A 109 -15.83 -10.79 -16.38
CA LEU A 109 -14.48 -11.29 -16.11
C LEU A 109 -14.29 -11.40 -14.61
N GLY A 110 -13.87 -12.57 -14.12
CA GLY A 110 -13.51 -12.72 -12.72
C GLY A 110 -12.21 -11.98 -12.40
N VAL A 111 -12.04 -11.53 -11.15
CA VAL A 111 -10.81 -10.91 -10.66
C VAL A 111 -10.39 -11.61 -9.38
N LEU A 112 -9.21 -12.20 -9.40
CA LEU A 112 -8.56 -12.72 -8.19
C LEU A 112 -7.71 -11.59 -7.60
N PRO A 113 -8.12 -10.97 -6.49
CA PRO A 113 -7.47 -9.77 -5.96
C PRO A 113 -6.06 -10.00 -5.39
N THR A 114 -5.68 -11.25 -5.13
CA THR A 114 -4.41 -11.58 -4.47
C THR A 114 -3.21 -11.04 -5.23
N GLY A 115 -2.39 -10.25 -4.55
CA GLY A 115 -1.20 -9.61 -5.15
C GLY A 115 -1.48 -8.42 -6.05
N ALA A 116 -2.73 -7.94 -6.13
CA ALA A 116 -3.05 -6.69 -6.80
C ALA A 116 -2.55 -5.49 -6.01
N THR A 117 -2.05 -4.48 -6.71
CA THR A 117 -1.96 -3.12 -6.17
C THR A 117 -3.34 -2.48 -6.30
N PHE A 118 -3.93 -2.07 -5.19
CA PHE A 118 -5.22 -1.37 -5.17
C PHE A 118 -5.03 0.14 -5.13
N GLU A 119 -5.67 0.85 -6.05
CA GLU A 119 -5.61 2.31 -6.14
C GLU A 119 -7.02 2.91 -6.02
N GLY A 120 -7.27 3.51 -4.86
CA GLY A 120 -8.49 4.25 -4.57
C GLY A 120 -9.62 3.43 -3.97
N SER A 121 -10.57 4.17 -3.42
CA SER A 121 -11.52 3.85 -2.35
C SER A 121 -10.85 3.73 -0.98
N GLU A 122 -11.45 4.42 -0.01
CA GLU A 122 -10.84 4.93 1.21
C GLU A 122 -10.23 3.82 2.06
N ALA A 123 -8.96 4.02 2.45
CA ALA A 123 -8.36 3.21 3.50
C ALA A 123 -8.99 3.64 4.83
N LEU A 124 -10.11 3.01 5.22
CA LEU A 124 -10.61 3.10 6.59
C LEU A 124 -9.51 2.53 7.49
N LYS A 125 -8.86 3.45 8.21
CA LYS A 125 -7.86 3.12 9.23
C LYS A 125 -8.58 3.11 10.55
N SER A 126 -9.16 1.97 10.91
CA SER A 126 -9.68 1.81 12.27
C SER A 126 -8.52 1.51 13.22
N ARG A 127 -8.50 2.22 14.34
CA ARG A 127 -7.59 1.96 15.46
C ARG A 127 -8.45 1.46 16.60
N GLU A 128 -8.47 0.16 16.80
CA GLU A 128 -9.26 -0.43 17.88
C GLU A 128 -8.53 -0.17 19.21
N GLY A 129 -9.07 0.77 19.99
CA GLY A 129 -8.61 1.05 21.33
C GLY A 129 -9.34 0.13 22.29
N ARG A 130 -8.88 -1.11 22.48
CA ARG A 130 -9.48 -2.03 23.45
C ARG A 130 -9.40 -1.44 24.87
N THR A 131 -10.46 -0.75 25.26
CA THR A 131 -10.62 -0.11 26.57
C THR A 131 -11.37 -1.05 27.50
N ASP A 132 -10.90 -2.28 27.62
CA ASP A 132 -11.43 -3.22 28.62
C ASP A 132 -10.76 -2.92 29.97
N SER A 133 -11.21 -1.84 30.62
CA SER A 133 -10.81 -1.47 31.98
C SER A 133 -11.16 -2.54 33.02
N ALA A 134 -12.22 -3.33 32.77
CA ALA A 134 -12.65 -4.40 33.67
C ALA A 134 -11.71 -5.62 33.68
N TRP A 135 -11.28 -6.09 32.50
CA TRP A 135 -10.32 -7.21 32.38
C TRP A 135 -8.90 -6.81 32.85
N LYS A 136 -8.53 -5.52 32.74
CA LYS A 136 -7.25 -5.00 33.19
C LYS A 136 -7.10 -5.04 34.72
N ALA A 137 -8.17 -4.76 35.47
CA ALA A 137 -8.14 -4.76 36.93
C ALA A 137 -7.89 -6.17 37.51
N GLU A 138 -8.50 -7.19 36.92
CA GLU A 138 -8.40 -8.57 37.41
C GLU A 138 -7.04 -9.21 37.09
N ARG A 139 -6.47 -8.97 35.88
CA ARG A 139 -5.13 -9.49 35.53
C ARG A 139 -3.96 -8.73 36.15
N ALA A 140 -4.11 -7.42 36.40
CA ALA A 140 -3.09 -6.64 37.12
C ALA A 140 -2.97 -7.09 38.58
N ALA A 141 -4.10 -7.45 39.21
CA ALA A 141 -4.12 -8.03 40.55
C ALA A 141 -3.52 -9.45 40.59
N ALA A 142 -3.70 -10.25 39.54
CA ALA A 142 -3.27 -11.65 39.52
C ALA A 142 -1.78 -11.91 39.21
N MET A 143 -1.05 -10.98 38.55
CA MET A 143 0.28 -11.31 37.99
C MET A 143 1.50 -10.54 38.53
N GLY A 144 1.36 -9.58 39.45
CA GLY A 144 2.50 -8.99 40.18
C GLY A 144 3.70 -8.47 39.34
N ARG A 145 3.51 -8.26 38.03
CA ARG A 145 4.55 -7.82 37.08
C ARG A 145 3.96 -6.79 36.14
N HIS A 146 4.79 -5.80 35.79
CA HIS A 146 4.51 -4.74 34.82
C HIS A 146 3.82 -5.28 33.56
N ALA A 147 2.49 -5.19 33.52
CA ALA A 147 1.69 -5.54 32.36
C ALA A 147 2.01 -4.54 31.25
N ARG A 148 2.70 -4.99 30.19
CA ARG A 148 2.92 -4.18 29.00
C ARG A 148 1.57 -3.89 28.36
N GLU A 149 1.14 -2.64 28.41
CA GLU A 149 -0.09 -2.19 27.80
C GLU A 149 -0.02 -2.37 26.28
N HIS A 150 -0.80 -3.31 25.74
CA HIS A 150 -0.95 -3.49 24.31
C HIS A 150 -1.88 -2.39 23.77
N LYS A 151 -1.30 -1.42 23.05
CA LYS A 151 -2.00 -0.20 22.64
C LYS A 151 -2.57 -0.32 21.21
N GLY A 152 -3.56 -1.20 21.06
CA GLY A 152 -4.46 -1.28 19.90
C GLY A 152 -3.88 -1.94 18.64
N SER A 153 -4.75 -2.59 17.88
CA SER A 153 -4.48 -3.07 16.52
C SER A 153 -4.73 -1.94 15.51
N ARG A 154 -4.04 -1.98 14.37
CA ARG A 154 -4.29 -1.09 13.23
C ARG A 154 -4.76 -1.93 12.05
N THR A 155 -6.03 -1.83 11.72
CA THR A 155 -6.59 -2.49 10.54
C THR A 155 -6.66 -1.47 9.41
N THR A 156 -6.09 -1.80 8.27
CA THR A 156 -6.22 -1.00 7.05
C THR A 156 -7.12 -1.76 6.09
N VAL A 157 -8.35 -1.27 5.91
CA VAL A 157 -9.31 -1.87 4.97
C VAL A 157 -9.29 -1.08 3.68
N THR A 158 -9.10 -1.74 2.54
CA THR A 158 -9.29 -1.13 1.21
C THR A 158 -10.55 -1.71 0.59
N SER A 159 -11.54 -0.88 0.26
CA SER A 159 -12.89 -1.34 -0.07
C SER A 159 -13.41 -0.78 -1.39
N ILE A 160 -13.50 -1.62 -2.42
CA ILE A 160 -14.11 -1.23 -3.70
C ILE A 160 -15.64 -1.35 -3.62
N PRO A 161 -16.42 -0.28 -3.83
CA PRO A 161 -17.88 -0.37 -3.78
C PRO A 161 -18.45 -1.23 -4.91
N VAL A 162 -19.41 -2.10 -4.59
CA VAL A 162 -20.16 -2.87 -5.59
C VAL A 162 -20.93 -1.92 -6.52
N GLY A 163 -20.96 -2.24 -7.81
CA GLY A 163 -21.59 -1.44 -8.86
C GLY A 163 -20.74 -0.26 -9.35
N ARG A 164 -19.60 0.03 -8.71
CA ARG A 164 -18.67 1.08 -9.14
C ARG A 164 -17.92 0.67 -10.39
N GLN A 165 -17.65 1.64 -11.26
CA GLN A 165 -16.75 1.47 -12.40
C GLN A 165 -15.31 1.35 -11.90
N VAL A 166 -14.60 0.30 -12.32
CA VAL A 166 -13.22 0.00 -11.95
C VAL A 166 -12.39 -0.22 -13.21
N TYR A 167 -11.17 0.27 -13.14
CA TYR A 167 -10.07 -0.01 -14.04
C TYR A 167 -9.27 -1.20 -13.48
N ALA A 168 -8.93 -2.18 -14.31
CA ALA A 168 -8.03 -3.25 -13.91
C ALA A 168 -7.09 -3.65 -15.05
N ILE A 169 -5.86 -4.00 -14.71
CA ILE A 169 -4.87 -4.49 -15.67
C ILE A 169 -4.08 -5.64 -15.04
N GLY A 170 -3.96 -6.75 -15.76
CA GLY A 170 -3.36 -7.98 -15.24
C GLY A 170 -3.31 -9.11 -16.27
N ALA A 171 -2.77 -10.25 -15.86
CA ALA A 171 -2.77 -11.45 -16.69
C ALA A 171 -4.14 -12.12 -16.61
N VAL A 172 -4.68 -12.57 -17.75
CA VAL A 172 -5.91 -13.35 -17.79
C VAL A 172 -5.57 -14.83 -17.95
N GLN A 173 -6.16 -15.66 -17.07
CA GLN A 173 -6.05 -17.11 -17.11
C GLN A 173 -7.42 -17.78 -17.12
N SER A 174 -7.50 -18.98 -17.71
CA SER A 174 -8.68 -19.83 -17.55
C SER A 174 -8.56 -20.56 -16.22
N LEU A 175 -9.55 -20.37 -15.35
CA LEU A 175 -9.79 -21.23 -14.21
C LEU A 175 -11.04 -22.08 -14.48
N ARG A 176 -11.32 -23.05 -13.61
CA ARG A 176 -12.43 -24.01 -13.81
C ARG A 176 -13.80 -23.33 -13.99
N ASN A 177 -13.96 -22.11 -13.49
CA ASN A 177 -15.19 -21.33 -13.44
C ASN A 177 -15.18 -20.10 -14.35
N GLY A 178 -14.25 -20.01 -15.32
CA GLY A 178 -14.24 -18.94 -16.33
C GLY A 178 -12.88 -18.25 -16.48
N LEU A 179 -12.91 -17.05 -17.03
CA LEU A 179 -11.74 -16.20 -17.22
C LEU A 179 -11.50 -15.33 -16.00
N PHE A 180 -10.27 -15.31 -15.51
CA PHE A 180 -9.89 -14.53 -14.33
C PHE A 180 -8.68 -13.65 -14.60
N LEU A 181 -8.78 -12.39 -14.20
CA LEU A 181 -7.67 -11.47 -14.09
C LEU A 181 -6.92 -11.73 -12.79
N GLN A 182 -5.61 -11.87 -12.86
CA GLN A 182 -4.74 -12.16 -11.72
C GLN A 182 -3.33 -11.61 -11.92
N ARG A 183 -2.49 -11.77 -10.90
CA ARG A 183 -1.06 -11.46 -10.96
C ARG A 183 -0.35 -12.30 -12.03
N ASP A 184 0.54 -11.64 -12.77
CA ASP A 184 1.43 -12.30 -13.70
C ASP A 184 2.69 -12.80 -12.99
N GLU A 185 2.65 -14.04 -12.52
CA GLU A 185 3.78 -14.68 -11.84
C GLU A 185 4.96 -14.98 -12.79
N ALA A 186 4.71 -15.10 -14.11
CA ALA A 186 5.73 -15.48 -15.08
C ALA A 186 6.58 -14.29 -15.52
N GLU A 187 5.94 -13.16 -15.83
CA GLU A 187 6.63 -11.97 -16.36
C GLU A 187 6.83 -10.88 -15.29
N GLY A 188 6.26 -11.05 -14.10
CA GLY A 188 6.35 -10.06 -13.02
C GLY A 188 5.80 -8.70 -13.43
N ARG A 189 4.83 -8.68 -14.36
CA ARG A 189 4.09 -7.49 -14.77
C ARG A 189 3.20 -7.02 -13.62
N PRO A 190 2.95 -5.70 -13.50
CA PRO A 190 2.10 -5.19 -12.44
C PRO A 190 0.68 -5.76 -12.56
N PHE A 191 0.04 -5.97 -11.43
CA PHE A 191 -1.38 -6.27 -11.36
C PHE A 191 -2.03 -5.15 -10.58
N LEU A 192 -2.88 -4.37 -11.23
CA LEU A 192 -3.43 -3.13 -10.69
C LEU A 192 -4.95 -3.15 -10.83
N VAL A 193 -5.63 -2.80 -9.75
CA VAL A 193 -7.08 -2.60 -9.69
C VAL A 193 -7.34 -1.22 -9.10
N SER A 194 -8.12 -0.39 -9.78
CA SER A 194 -8.33 0.99 -9.37
C SER A 194 -9.74 1.51 -9.63
N VAL A 195 -10.24 2.34 -8.72
CA VAL A 195 -11.46 3.15 -8.95
C VAL A 195 -11.18 4.45 -9.70
N LYS A 196 -9.90 4.78 -9.91
CA LYS A 196 -9.47 5.94 -10.71
C LYS A 196 -9.60 5.61 -12.19
N SER A 197 -9.80 6.65 -12.99
CA SER A 197 -9.69 6.57 -14.44
C SER A 197 -8.23 6.34 -14.88
N GLU A 198 -8.05 5.83 -16.09
CA GLU A 198 -6.73 5.66 -16.71
C GLU A 198 -5.93 6.97 -16.75
N SER A 199 -6.58 8.09 -17.12
CA SER A 199 -5.94 9.40 -17.13
C SER A 199 -5.49 9.86 -15.75
N GLU A 200 -6.29 9.59 -14.70
CA GLU A 200 -5.90 9.89 -13.32
C GLU A 200 -4.76 9.00 -12.83
N LEU A 201 -4.70 7.74 -13.27
CA LEU A 201 -3.60 6.83 -12.98
C LEU A 201 -2.30 7.29 -13.65
N VAL A 202 -2.35 7.60 -14.94
CA VAL A 202 -1.21 8.14 -15.69
C VAL A 202 -0.70 9.42 -15.04
N ASP A 203 -1.60 10.34 -14.69
CA ASP A 203 -1.24 11.61 -14.07
C ASP A 203 -0.66 11.43 -12.65
N SER A 204 -1.25 10.55 -11.83
CA SER A 204 -0.76 10.29 -10.47
C SER A 204 0.58 9.57 -10.44
N TYR A 205 0.79 8.53 -11.27
CA TYR A 205 2.07 7.85 -11.36
C TYR A 205 3.13 8.68 -12.09
N GLY A 206 2.76 9.47 -13.09
CA GLY A 206 3.67 10.35 -13.83
C GLY A 206 4.24 11.47 -12.97
N ARG A 207 3.38 12.25 -12.31
CA ARG A 207 3.84 13.31 -11.39
C ARG A 207 4.55 12.72 -10.17
N GLY A 208 4.04 11.63 -9.60
CA GLY A 208 4.69 10.95 -8.48
C GLY A 208 6.11 10.48 -8.81
N ALA A 209 6.29 9.81 -9.96
CA ALA A 209 7.59 9.30 -10.37
C ALA A 209 8.62 10.39 -10.63
N THR A 210 8.22 11.52 -11.23
CA THR A 210 9.13 12.64 -11.52
C THR A 210 9.63 13.33 -10.25
N TRP A 211 8.73 13.65 -9.32
CA TRP A 211 9.12 14.23 -8.02
C TRP A 211 9.94 13.27 -7.17
N THR A 212 9.56 11.98 -7.14
CA THR A 212 10.30 10.96 -6.38
C THR A 212 11.71 10.79 -6.93
N LEU A 213 11.87 10.78 -8.26
CA LEU A 213 13.19 10.69 -8.88
C LEU A 213 14.04 11.94 -8.61
N ALA A 214 13.46 13.13 -8.71
CA ALA A 214 14.15 14.38 -8.38
C ALA A 214 14.61 14.39 -6.91
N GLY A 215 13.75 13.93 -5.99
CA GLY A 215 14.09 13.75 -4.58
C GLY A 215 15.23 12.75 -4.37
N ALA A 216 15.23 11.62 -5.10
CA ALA A 216 16.31 10.65 -5.06
C ALA A 216 17.66 11.30 -5.43
N PHE A 217 17.72 12.03 -6.55
CA PHE A 217 18.93 12.75 -6.96
C PHE A 217 19.38 13.79 -5.92
N GLY A 218 18.44 14.54 -5.32
CA GLY A 218 18.75 15.48 -4.25
C GLY A 218 19.41 14.79 -3.04
N CYS A 219 18.82 13.69 -2.57
CA CYS A 219 19.36 12.90 -1.47
C CYS A 219 20.73 12.28 -1.81
N LEU A 220 20.92 11.82 -3.05
CA LEU A 220 22.19 11.29 -3.53
C LEU A 220 23.31 12.33 -3.44
N LEU A 221 23.09 13.52 -4.02
CA LEU A 221 24.07 14.60 -4.05
C LEU A 221 24.39 15.10 -2.63
N LEU A 222 23.36 15.28 -1.80
CA LEU A 222 23.55 15.67 -0.40
C LEU A 222 24.33 14.60 0.38
N GLY A 223 23.99 13.32 0.19
CA GLY A 223 24.65 12.21 0.85
C GLY A 223 26.13 12.13 0.51
N LEU A 224 26.48 12.21 -0.78
CA LEU A 224 27.87 12.26 -1.24
C LEU A 224 28.60 13.49 -0.70
N GLY A 225 27.98 14.66 -0.73
CA GLY A 225 28.56 15.90 -0.20
C GLY A 225 28.91 15.81 1.29
N LEU A 226 28.02 15.24 2.11
CA LEU A 226 28.24 15.05 3.55
C LEU A 226 29.37 14.05 3.83
N ILE A 227 29.46 12.97 3.07
CA ILE A 227 30.56 11.99 3.22
C ILE A 227 31.90 12.64 2.88
N VAL A 228 32.00 13.34 1.75
CA VAL A 228 33.24 14.01 1.34
C VAL A 228 33.65 15.07 2.37
N ALA A 229 32.72 15.90 2.83
CA ALA A 229 33.00 16.90 3.87
C ALA A 229 33.45 16.26 5.18
N GLY A 230 32.84 15.14 5.59
CA GLY A 230 33.22 14.39 6.78
C GLY A 230 34.61 13.73 6.67
N LEU A 231 35.02 13.34 5.47
CA LEU A 231 36.35 12.75 5.20
C LEU A 231 37.46 13.82 5.13
N VAL A 232 37.20 14.96 4.49
CA VAL A 232 38.17 16.06 4.35
C VAL A 232 38.32 16.84 5.67
N GLY A 233 37.25 16.96 6.46
CA GLY A 233 37.27 17.66 7.75
C GLY A 233 37.82 16.83 8.92
N ARG A 234 38.46 15.69 8.65
CA ARG A 234 39.07 14.79 9.64
C ARG A 234 40.54 15.14 9.84
#